data_AF-A0AAV2NLD5-F1
#
_entry.id   AF-A0AAV2NLD5-F1
#
_cell.length_a   1.000
_cell.length_b   1.000
_cell.length_c   1.000
_cell.angle_alpha   90.00
_cell.angle_beta   90.00
_cell.angle_gamma   90.00
#
_symmetry.space_group_name_H-M   'P 1'
#
loop_
_entity.id
_entity.type
_entity.pdbx_description
1 polymer ?
#
loop_
_entity_poly.entity_id
_entity_poly.type
_entity_poly.pdbx_seq_one_letter_code
_entity_poly.pdbx_strand_id
1 'polypeptide(L)'
;MWKYLFCYFEPTEPSAIRSSECNNSECIPSLPTYVPYFEVNSRIINTKGIQVLQDAVLFNEHYYNIKCRQKNCPGTVIETTRPYFHIFIDLDTRTHHKKTHGLKCQLADVPVTLNFVKQYRLIGVIEYIPGHFIGYCRKPSGQWLKCDDMQLNVEGCDETTVITPIGAIYIALSI
;
A
#
# COMPACT_ATOMS: atom_id res chain seq x y z
N MET A 1 19.44 6.94 -5.73
CA MET A 1 19.30 5.65 -6.43
C MET A 1 17.83 5.27 -6.67
N TRP A 2 16.92 5.47 -5.70
CA TRP A 2 15.45 5.34 -5.86
C TRP A 2 14.86 6.13 -7.04
N LYS A 3 15.42 7.31 -7.35
CA LYS A 3 15.09 8.14 -8.54
C LYS A 3 15.26 7.44 -9.89
N TYR A 4 16.08 6.39 -9.98
CA TYR A 4 16.46 5.76 -11.25
C TYR A 4 15.79 4.40 -11.50
N LEU A 5 15.25 3.76 -10.46
CA LEU A 5 14.53 2.48 -10.58
C LEU A 5 13.01 2.67 -10.66
N PHE A 6 12.51 3.71 -10.00
CA PHE A 6 11.14 4.18 -10.14
C PHE A 6 11.18 5.49 -10.93
N CYS A 7 11.45 5.41 -12.24
CA CYS A 7 11.17 6.53 -13.12
C CYS A 7 9.74 7.03 -12.79
N TYR A 8 9.66 8.27 -12.25
CA TYR A 8 8.48 9.06 -11.90
C TYR A 8 7.91 9.11 -10.46
N PHE A 9 8.42 8.41 -9.46
CA PHE A 9 7.84 8.54 -8.11
C PHE A 9 8.90 8.73 -7.03
N GLU A 10 9.19 9.99 -6.69
CA GLU A 10 9.38 10.27 -5.26
C GLU A 10 8.05 9.86 -4.58
N PRO A 11 8.06 9.16 -3.43
CA PRO A 11 6.84 8.87 -2.67
C PRO A 11 6.32 10.15 -1.98
N THR A 12 6.22 11.24 -2.74
CA THR A 12 5.55 12.49 -2.38
C THR A 12 4.10 12.48 -2.87
N GLU A 13 3.80 11.70 -3.91
CA GLU A 13 2.42 11.54 -4.36
C GLU A 13 1.68 10.50 -3.50
N PRO A 14 0.52 10.84 -2.93
CA PRO A 14 -0.24 9.95 -2.08
C PRO A 14 -0.85 8.80 -2.88
N SER A 15 -1.20 7.71 -2.20
CA SER A 15 -1.89 6.57 -2.79
C SER A 15 -3.36 6.86 -3.09
N ALA A 16 -3.99 7.79 -2.37
CA ALA A 16 -5.37 8.17 -2.58
C ALA A 16 -5.68 9.58 -2.06
N ILE A 17 -6.86 10.07 -2.43
CA ILE A 17 -7.50 11.22 -1.80
C ILE A 17 -8.77 10.76 -1.08
N ARG A 18 -9.02 11.32 0.10
CA ARG A 18 -10.25 11.09 0.87
C ARG A 18 -11.02 12.39 1.00
N SER A 19 -12.28 12.38 0.59
CA SER A 19 -13.21 13.51 0.67
C SER A 19 -14.39 13.15 1.55
N SER A 20 -14.94 14.15 2.23
CA SER A 20 -16.07 13.97 3.15
C SER A 20 -17.22 14.87 2.77
N GLU A 21 -18.42 14.32 2.72
CA GLU A 21 -19.65 15.06 2.41
C GLU A 21 -20.65 14.89 3.56
N CYS A 22 -21.05 16.00 4.17
CA CYS A 22 -22.05 16.01 5.24
C CYS A 22 -23.45 16.23 4.66
N ASN A 23 -24.44 15.51 5.17
CA ASN A 23 -25.84 15.70 4.74
C ASN A 23 -26.49 16.98 5.30
N ASN A 24 -25.85 17.68 6.22
CA ASN A 24 -26.29 19.00 6.69
C ASN A 24 -25.75 20.09 5.76
N SER A 25 -26.62 20.79 5.05
CA SER A 25 -26.27 21.86 4.09
C SER A 25 -25.59 23.08 4.73
N GLU A 26 -25.76 23.28 6.03
CA GLU A 26 -25.09 24.35 6.78
C GLU A 26 -23.69 23.95 7.29
N CYS A 27 -23.31 22.68 7.09
CA CYS A 27 -21.98 22.20 7.44
C CYS A 27 -20.93 22.82 6.52
N ILE A 28 -19.80 23.23 7.09
CA ILE A 28 -18.68 23.73 6.30
C ILE A 28 -18.01 22.50 5.65
N PRO A 29 -17.84 22.48 4.32
CA PRO A 29 -17.15 21.38 3.66
C PRO A 29 -15.72 21.25 4.18
N SER A 30 -15.33 20.04 4.56
CA SER A 30 -13.94 19.76 4.92
C SER A 30 -13.09 19.67 3.66
N LEU A 31 -11.86 20.17 3.74
CA LEU A 31 -10.88 19.93 2.67
C LEU A 31 -10.59 18.43 2.55
N PRO A 32 -10.37 17.94 1.31
CA PRO A 32 -9.91 16.56 1.12
C PRO A 32 -8.57 16.32 1.82
N THR A 33 -8.37 15.10 2.29
CA THR A 33 -7.12 14.64 2.90
C THR A 33 -6.38 13.68 1.98
N TYR A 34 -5.06 13.76 1.98
CA TYR A 34 -4.21 12.85 1.23
C TYR A 34 -3.93 11.59 2.05
N VAL A 35 -4.07 10.43 1.41
CA VAL A 35 -3.79 9.12 2.00
C VAL A 35 -2.45 8.64 1.43
N PRO A 36 -1.35 8.73 2.20
CA PRO A 36 -0.02 8.41 1.67
C PRO A 36 0.10 6.93 1.29
N TYR A 37 -0.47 6.04 2.10
CA TYR A 37 -0.45 4.60 1.93
C TYR A 37 -1.71 3.94 2.50
N PHE A 38 -1.92 2.68 2.13
CA PHE A 38 -2.90 1.82 2.79
C PHE A 38 -2.22 0.90 3.80
N GLU A 39 -2.83 0.79 4.97
CA GLU A 39 -2.43 -0.16 6.00
C GLU A 39 -3.06 -1.53 5.75
N VAL A 40 -2.53 -2.56 6.40
CA VAL A 40 -3.10 -3.90 6.40
C VAL A 40 -3.56 -4.32 7.79
N ASN A 41 -4.57 -5.20 7.83
CA ASN A 41 -4.92 -5.92 9.03
C ASN A 41 -3.80 -6.90 9.38
N SER A 42 -2.91 -6.47 10.27
CA SER A 42 -1.73 -7.24 10.66
C SER A 42 -2.08 -8.60 11.26
N ARG A 43 -3.25 -8.76 11.89
CA ARG A 43 -3.71 -10.06 12.42
C ARG A 43 -4.01 -11.04 11.29
N ILE A 44 -4.69 -10.59 10.24
CA ILE A 44 -5.00 -11.43 9.07
C ILE A 44 -3.70 -11.86 8.38
N ILE A 45 -2.83 -10.91 8.06
CA ILE A 45 -1.53 -11.19 7.42
C ILE A 45 -0.69 -12.17 8.25
N ASN A 46 -0.63 -11.97 9.57
CA ASN A 46 0.14 -12.83 10.45
C ASN A 46 -0.40 -14.25 10.62
N THR A 47 -1.70 -14.48 10.35
CA THR A 47 -2.33 -15.79 10.54
C THR A 47 -2.50 -16.56 9.24
N LYS A 48 -2.70 -15.86 8.12
CA LYS A 48 -3.00 -16.44 6.81
C LYS A 48 -1.89 -16.19 5.77
N GLY A 49 -0.86 -15.42 6.11
CA GLY A 49 0.21 -15.05 5.19
C GLY A 49 -0.15 -13.87 4.29
N ILE A 50 0.79 -13.49 3.41
CA ILE A 50 0.63 -12.34 2.51
C ILE A 50 -0.28 -12.64 1.31
N GLN A 51 -0.53 -13.91 0.99
CA GLN A 51 -1.39 -14.32 -0.13
C GLN A 51 -2.83 -13.79 -0.01
N VAL A 52 -3.29 -13.49 1.20
CA VAL A 52 -4.61 -12.88 1.46
C VAL A 52 -4.59 -11.35 1.47
N LEU A 53 -3.59 -10.71 0.83
CA LEU A 53 -3.42 -9.25 0.87
C LEU A 53 -4.67 -8.49 0.43
N GLN A 54 -5.37 -8.97 -0.60
CA GLN A 54 -6.62 -8.40 -1.10
C GLN A 54 -7.66 -8.15 0.01
N ASP A 55 -7.81 -9.12 0.93
CA ASP A 55 -8.78 -9.05 2.03
C ASP A 55 -8.20 -8.34 3.25
N ALA A 56 -6.88 -8.23 3.34
CA ALA A 56 -6.19 -7.65 4.49
C ALA A 56 -5.98 -6.14 4.36
N VAL A 57 -5.92 -5.58 3.15
CA VAL A 57 -5.78 -4.12 2.96
C VAL A 57 -6.98 -3.40 3.55
N LEU A 58 -6.71 -2.40 4.40
CA LEU A 58 -7.73 -1.58 5.04
C LEU A 58 -8.21 -0.48 4.08
N PHE A 59 -8.99 -0.89 3.08
CA PHE A 59 -9.59 0.00 2.10
C PHE A 59 -11.11 -0.15 2.10
N ASN A 60 -11.82 0.97 2.18
CA ASN A 60 -13.21 1.05 1.77
C ASN A 60 -13.38 2.28 0.88
N GLU A 61 -14.07 2.09 -0.24
CA GLU A 61 -14.37 3.20 -1.16
C GLU A 61 -15.29 4.22 -0.49
N HIS A 62 -16.29 3.73 0.25
CA HIS A 62 -17.25 4.57 0.96
C HIS A 62 -17.40 4.14 2.42
N TYR A 63 -17.35 5.12 3.32
CA TYR A 63 -17.77 4.97 4.71
C TYR A 63 -19.00 5.83 4.96
N TYR A 64 -20.12 5.19 5.29
CA TYR A 64 -21.39 5.86 5.50
C TYR A 64 -21.65 6.12 6.98
N ASN A 65 -22.57 7.06 7.26
CA ASN A 65 -23.12 7.31 8.59
C ASN A 65 -22.07 7.70 9.65
N ILE A 66 -20.96 8.32 9.23
CA ILE A 66 -19.96 8.85 10.16
C ILE A 66 -20.54 10.08 10.85
N LYS A 67 -20.42 10.19 12.17
CA LYS A 67 -20.84 11.42 12.87
C LYS A 67 -20.00 12.61 12.41
N CYS A 68 -20.65 13.71 12.02
CA CYS A 68 -19.93 14.93 11.66
C CYS A 68 -19.05 15.43 12.82
N ARG A 69 -17.79 15.79 12.53
CA ARG A 69 -16.83 16.28 13.53
C ARG A 69 -16.96 17.78 13.80
N GLN A 70 -17.68 18.51 12.94
CA GLN A 70 -17.91 19.95 13.15
C GLN A 70 -18.77 20.16 14.40
N LYS A 71 -18.35 21.12 15.24
CA LYS A 71 -19.06 21.47 16.48
C LYS A 71 -20.52 21.81 16.17
N ASN A 72 -21.44 21.24 16.93
CA ASN A 72 -22.90 21.44 16.83
C ASN A 72 -23.54 21.01 15.50
N CYS A 73 -22.85 20.29 14.63
CA CYS A 73 -23.48 19.72 13.44
C CYS A 73 -24.17 18.39 13.80
N PRO A 74 -25.50 18.26 13.64
CA PRO A 74 -26.21 16.99 13.89
C PRO A 74 -26.10 16.01 12.71
N GLY A 75 -25.49 16.43 11.61
CA GLY A 75 -25.42 15.67 10.37
C GLY A 75 -24.52 14.44 10.42
N THR A 76 -24.70 13.58 9.42
CA THR A 76 -23.84 12.44 9.14
C THR A 76 -23.04 12.68 7.87
N VAL A 77 -21.84 12.11 7.84
CA VAL A 77 -20.85 12.25 6.80
C VAL A 77 -20.73 10.94 6.03
N ILE A 78 -20.60 11.06 4.72
CA ILE A 78 -20.11 10.01 3.84
C ILE A 78 -18.66 10.36 3.49
N GLU A 79 -17.71 9.50 3.86
CA GLU A 79 -16.32 9.61 3.40
C GLU A 79 -16.14 8.75 2.16
N THR A 80 -15.52 9.31 1.12
CA THR A 80 -15.17 8.60 -0.11
C THR A 80 -13.66 8.61 -0.29
N THR A 81 -13.05 7.44 -0.49
CA THR A 81 -11.62 7.29 -0.78
C THR A 81 -11.44 6.92 -2.24
N ARG A 82 -10.72 7.77 -2.99
CA ARG A 82 -10.42 7.56 -4.41
C ARG A 82 -8.93 7.26 -4.60
N PRO A 83 -8.56 6.01 -4.91
CA PRO A 83 -7.18 5.64 -5.21
C PRO A 83 -6.62 6.33 -6.46
N TYR A 84 -5.33 6.67 -6.41
CA TYR A 84 -4.57 7.22 -7.53
C TYR A 84 -4.01 6.14 -8.46
N PHE A 85 -3.20 6.55 -9.44
CA PHE A 85 -2.60 5.63 -10.40
C PHE A 85 -1.66 4.64 -9.72
N HIS A 86 -0.87 5.07 -8.75
CA HIS A 86 -0.05 4.20 -7.92
C HIS A 86 -0.66 4.09 -6.51
N ILE A 87 -0.43 2.96 -5.87
CA ILE A 87 -0.74 2.75 -4.47
C ILE A 87 0.44 2.11 -3.76
N PHE A 88 0.70 2.57 -2.55
CA PHE A 88 1.63 1.97 -1.60
C PHE A 88 0.84 1.28 -0.50
N ILE A 89 1.22 0.05 -0.20
CA ILE A 89 0.67 -0.73 0.91
C ILE A 89 1.76 -0.94 1.93
N ASP A 90 1.53 -0.47 3.16
CA ASP A 90 2.38 -0.75 4.30
C ASP A 90 2.15 -2.20 4.76
N LEU A 91 3.20 -3.00 4.70
CA LEU A 91 3.20 -4.42 5.06
C LEU A 91 3.92 -4.66 6.39
N ASP A 92 4.36 -3.61 7.07
CA ASP A 92 5.05 -3.76 8.34
C ASP A 92 4.10 -4.22 9.45
N THR A 93 4.03 -5.54 9.62
CA THR A 93 3.21 -6.18 10.66
C THR A 93 3.91 -6.29 12.01
N ARG A 94 5.06 -5.63 12.21
CA ARG A 94 5.77 -5.54 13.49
C ARG A 94 5.04 -4.59 14.44
N THR A 95 3.77 -4.86 14.71
CA THR A 95 2.99 -4.08 15.66
C THR A 95 3.27 -4.56 17.09
N HIS A 96 3.71 -3.64 17.95
CA HIS A 96 3.86 -3.75 19.42
C HIS A 96 4.80 -4.84 19.96
N HIS A 97 5.94 -4.41 20.55
CA HIS A 97 6.84 -4.96 21.59
C HIS A 97 7.11 -6.49 21.76
N LYS A 98 6.31 -7.40 21.21
CA LYS A 98 6.42 -8.86 21.35
C LYS A 98 6.86 -9.55 20.07
N LYS A 99 6.68 -8.91 18.90
CA LYS A 99 7.17 -9.44 17.62
C LYS A 99 8.44 -8.70 17.21
N THR A 100 9.56 -9.40 17.30
CA THR A 100 10.88 -8.92 16.86
C THR A 100 11.18 -9.25 15.40
N HIS A 101 10.33 -10.05 14.74
CA HIS A 101 10.54 -10.51 13.37
C HIS A 101 9.34 -10.17 12.49
N GLY A 102 9.61 -9.63 11.30
CA GLY A 102 8.59 -9.42 10.26
C GLY A 102 8.13 -10.74 9.65
N LEU A 103 7.00 -10.71 8.93
CA LEU A 103 6.54 -11.86 8.15
C LEU A 103 7.58 -12.16 7.06
N LYS A 104 8.01 -13.42 6.94
CA LYS A 104 8.80 -13.89 5.79
C LYS A 104 7.89 -14.56 4.77
N CYS A 105 8.12 -14.30 3.48
CA CYS A 105 7.41 -14.95 2.38
C CYS A 105 8.31 -15.05 1.15
N GLN A 106 7.91 -15.85 0.17
CA GLN A 106 8.53 -15.81 -1.15
C GLN A 106 7.96 -14.63 -1.96
N LEU A 107 8.70 -14.14 -2.96
CA LEU A 107 8.18 -13.17 -3.92
C LEU A 107 6.93 -13.70 -4.65
N ALA A 108 6.87 -15.02 -4.90
CA ALA A 108 5.72 -15.73 -5.47
C ALA A 108 4.42 -15.57 -4.66
N ASP A 109 4.54 -15.39 -3.34
CA ASP A 109 3.38 -15.31 -2.44
C ASP A 109 2.71 -13.93 -2.49
N VAL A 110 3.42 -12.90 -2.94
CA VAL A 110 2.90 -11.52 -2.98
C VAL A 110 1.90 -11.41 -4.13
N PRO A 111 0.62 -11.07 -3.87
CA PRO A 111 -0.38 -11.03 -4.93
C PRO A 111 0.03 -10.10 -6.07
N VAL A 112 0.13 -10.64 -7.28
CA VAL A 112 0.56 -9.88 -8.46
C VAL A 112 -0.49 -8.85 -8.89
N THR A 113 -1.75 -9.10 -8.54
CA THR A 113 -2.87 -8.19 -8.80
C THR A 113 -3.69 -7.95 -7.54
N LEU A 114 -4.23 -6.73 -7.43
CA LEU A 114 -5.22 -6.33 -6.43
C LEU A 114 -6.37 -5.62 -7.14
N ASN A 115 -7.59 -5.84 -6.68
CA ASN A 115 -8.81 -5.26 -7.21
C ASN A 115 -9.45 -4.38 -6.14
N PHE A 116 -9.53 -3.09 -6.41
CA PHE A 116 -10.28 -2.10 -5.64
C PHE A 116 -11.34 -1.49 -6.56
N VAL A 117 -11.45 -0.16 -6.59
CA VAL A 117 -12.22 0.58 -7.61
C VAL A 117 -11.63 0.39 -9.03
N LYS A 118 -10.34 0.05 -9.10
CA LYS A 118 -9.59 -0.30 -10.32
C LYS A 118 -8.78 -1.57 -10.06
N GLN A 119 -8.34 -2.23 -11.12
CA GLN A 119 -7.35 -3.30 -11.01
C GLN A 119 -5.95 -2.71 -10.97
N TYR A 120 -5.11 -3.23 -10.07
CA TYR A 120 -3.75 -2.80 -9.83
C TYR A 120 -2.79 -3.98 -10.01
N ARG A 121 -1.64 -3.74 -10.64
CA ARG A 121 -0.55 -4.71 -10.82
C ARG A 121 0.64 -4.36 -9.93
N LEU A 122 1.20 -5.37 -9.28
CA LEU A 122 2.43 -5.29 -8.49
C LEU A 122 3.61 -4.88 -9.38
N ILE A 123 4.35 -3.85 -8.95
CA ILE A 123 5.57 -3.41 -9.60
C ILE A 123 6.80 -3.52 -8.71
N GLY A 124 6.62 -3.62 -7.40
CA GLY A 124 7.73 -3.93 -6.53
C GLY A 124 7.35 -4.12 -5.07
N VAL A 125 8.32 -4.69 -4.34
CA VAL A 125 8.24 -4.97 -2.92
C VAL A 125 9.50 -4.40 -2.28
N ILE A 126 9.35 -3.84 -1.08
CA ILE A 126 10.46 -3.33 -0.28
C ILE A 126 10.65 -4.28 0.89
N GLU A 127 11.88 -4.78 1.02
CA GLU A 127 12.32 -5.53 2.18
C GLU A 127 13.10 -4.61 3.11
N TYR A 128 12.97 -4.85 4.41
CA TYR A 128 13.89 -4.34 5.41
C TYR A 128 14.73 -5.48 5.97
N ILE A 129 16.04 -5.33 5.90
CA ILE A 129 17.00 -6.09 6.68
C ILE A 129 17.63 -5.13 7.71
N PRO A 130 18.25 -5.61 8.80
CA PRO A 130 18.79 -4.74 9.84
C PRO A 130 19.69 -3.62 9.28
N GLY A 131 19.21 -2.37 9.38
CA GLY A 131 19.93 -1.18 8.93
C GLY A 131 19.91 -0.90 7.42
N HIS A 132 19.15 -1.67 6.62
CA HIS A 132 19.22 -1.58 5.16
C HIS A 132 17.89 -1.94 4.48
N PHE A 133 17.64 -1.35 3.32
CA PHE A 133 16.45 -1.61 2.52
C PHE A 133 16.83 -2.17 1.15
N ILE A 134 16.09 -3.17 0.70
CA ILE A 134 16.27 -3.79 -0.61
C ILE A 134 14.97 -3.67 -1.37
N GLY A 135 15.04 -3.19 -2.61
CA GLY A 135 13.91 -3.18 -3.53
C GLY A 135 13.89 -4.42 -4.41
N TYR A 136 12.73 -5.03 -4.58
CA TYR A 136 12.50 -6.10 -5.56
C TYR A 136 11.50 -5.58 -6.59
N CYS A 137 11.92 -5.37 -7.83
CA CYS A 137 11.10 -4.81 -8.90
C CYS A 137 10.60 -5.91 -9.83
N ARG A 138 9.30 -5.89 -10.16
CA ARG A 138 8.67 -6.84 -11.08
C ARG A 138 8.39 -6.19 -12.44
N LYS A 139 9.13 -6.60 -13.46
CA LYS A 139 8.91 -6.14 -14.84
C LYS A 139 7.54 -6.59 -15.36
N PRO A 140 6.99 -5.92 -16.39
CA PRO A 140 5.79 -6.38 -17.08
C PRO A 140 5.90 -7.83 -17.61
N SER A 141 7.12 -8.26 -17.97
CA SER A 141 7.39 -9.64 -18.40
C SER A 141 7.28 -10.68 -17.28
N GLY A 142 7.12 -10.25 -16.02
CA GLY A 142 7.15 -11.12 -14.84
C GLY A 142 8.54 -11.34 -14.24
N GLN A 143 9.61 -10.92 -14.92
CA GLN A 143 10.97 -11.02 -14.40
C GLN A 143 11.15 -10.14 -13.16
N TRP A 144 11.79 -10.70 -12.14
CA TRP A 144 12.18 -9.98 -10.93
C TRP A 144 13.62 -9.47 -11.01
N LEU A 145 13.81 -8.26 -10.48
CA LEU A 145 15.10 -7.61 -10.32
C LEU A 145 15.28 -7.23 -8.86
N LYS A 146 16.46 -7.52 -8.29
CA LYS A 146 16.87 -7.09 -6.97
C LYS A 146 17.69 -5.80 -7.09
N CYS A 147 17.32 -4.83 -6.28
CA CYS A 147 17.90 -3.50 -6.25
C CYS A 147 18.41 -3.20 -4.84
N ASP A 148 19.72 -3.31 -4.69
CA ASP A 148 20.44 -3.15 -3.44
C ASP A 148 21.51 -2.09 -3.67
N ASP A 149 21.42 -0.94 -2.98
CA ASP A 149 22.34 0.17 -3.17
C ASP A 149 23.75 -0.09 -2.59
N MET A 150 23.95 -1.20 -1.88
CA MET A 150 25.28 -1.70 -1.54
C MET A 150 25.93 -2.48 -2.69
N GLN A 151 25.16 -2.82 -3.74
CA GLN A 151 25.66 -3.51 -4.92
C GLN A 151 25.82 -2.55 -6.10
N LEU A 152 26.83 -2.77 -6.93
CA LEU A 152 27.10 -1.93 -8.10
C LEU A 152 26.10 -2.15 -9.25
N ASN A 153 25.45 -3.31 -9.28
CA ASN A 153 24.58 -3.73 -10.37
C ASN A 153 23.22 -4.18 -9.83
N VAL A 154 22.19 -4.03 -10.66
CA VAL A 154 20.89 -4.65 -10.44
C VAL A 154 20.99 -6.13 -10.80
N GLU A 155 20.65 -7.00 -9.87
CA GLU A 155 20.74 -8.46 -10.05
C GLU A 155 19.38 -9.03 -10.47
N GLY A 156 19.39 -10.11 -11.25
CA GLY A 156 18.18 -10.91 -11.45
C GLY A 156 17.88 -11.73 -10.21
N CYS A 157 16.60 -11.87 -9.88
CA CYS A 157 16.13 -12.83 -8.88
C CYS A 157 14.88 -13.54 -9.39
N ASP A 158 14.43 -14.56 -8.68
CA ASP A 158 13.27 -15.36 -9.07
C ASP A 158 12.17 -15.33 -7.99
N GLU A 159 11.01 -15.87 -8.35
CA GLU A 159 9.82 -15.87 -7.50
C GLU A 159 10.02 -16.65 -6.18
N THR A 160 11.01 -17.55 -6.10
CA THR A 160 11.31 -18.33 -4.89
C THR A 160 12.14 -17.57 -3.86
N THR A 161 12.65 -16.37 -4.21
CA THR A 161 13.41 -15.50 -3.31
C THR A 161 12.60 -15.20 -2.04
N VAL A 162 13.13 -15.58 -0.89
CA VAL A 162 12.51 -15.34 0.43
C VAL A 162 12.89 -13.96 0.94
N ILE A 163 11.89 -13.16 1.29
CA ILE A 163 12.04 -11.78 1.72
C ILE A 163 11.25 -11.51 3.01
N THR A 164 11.59 -10.42 3.71
CA THR A 164 10.80 -9.85 4.80
C THR A 164 10.15 -8.54 4.32
N PRO A 165 8.99 -8.58 3.64
CA PRO A 165 8.39 -7.39 3.07
C PRO A 165 7.92 -6.41 4.16
N ILE A 166 8.18 -5.13 3.93
CA ILE A 166 7.66 -4.00 4.72
C ILE A 166 6.77 -3.07 3.91
N GLY A 167 6.81 -3.17 2.58
CA GLY A 167 5.92 -2.39 1.72
C GLY A 167 5.80 -3.01 0.34
N ALA A 168 4.69 -2.75 -0.33
CA ALA A 168 4.47 -3.13 -1.71
C ALA A 168 3.88 -1.98 -2.51
N ILE A 169 4.28 -1.89 -3.78
CA ILE A 169 3.86 -0.84 -4.70
C ILE A 169 3.12 -1.48 -5.87
N TYR A 170 1.95 -0.95 -6.16
CA TYR A 170 1.14 -1.35 -7.30
C TYR A 170 0.79 -0.14 -8.17
N ILE A 171 0.56 -0.39 -9.46
CA ILE A 171 0.06 0.61 -10.41
C ILE A 171 -1.25 0.15 -11.03
N ALA A 172 -2.17 1.08 -11.26
CA ALA A 172 -3.44 0.82 -11.91
C ALA A 172 -3.20 0.33 -13.33
N LEU A 173 -3.95 -0.68 -13.74
CA LEU A 173 -4.06 -1.04 -15.14
C LEU A 173 -5.02 -0.06 -15.81
N SER A 174 -4.55 0.62 -16.85
CA SER A 174 -5.42 1.45 -17.69
C SER A 174 -6.50 0.55 -18.30
N ILE A 175 -7.76 0.98 -18.18
CA ILE A 175 -8.88 0.45 -18.97
C ILE A 175 -8.83 1.12 -20.35
#